data_AF-A0A957T6D5-F1
#
_entry.id   AF-A0A957T6D5-F1
#
_cell.length_a   1.000
_cell.length_b   1.000
_cell.length_c   1.000
_cell.angle_alpha   90.00
_cell.angle_beta   90.00
_cell.angle_gamma   90.00
#
_symmetry.space_group_name_H-M   'P 1'
#
loop_
_entity.id
_entity.type
_entity.pdbx_description
1 polymer ?
#
loop_
_entity_poly.entity_id
_entity_poly.type
_entity_poly.pdbx_seq_one_letter_code
_entity_poly.pdbx_strand_id
1 'polypeptide(L)'
;MKKFVLSLAISLMLALVLTACGASTPAEEPAPAAEQAQPAAPSSSAPAAAPGQYNEAPELAAKVAAGELPPVDERLPDEPKVITPLNEIGVYGGEQRGAAFGPTTGQLDTEALRMQSLLFIEPDLVTLSPNILLDYSVSDDFRTWTLNLRPGMKWSDGEPFT
;
A
#
# COMPACT_ATOMS: atom_id res chain seq x y z
N MET A 1 -53.84 -8.85 42.30
CA MET A 1 -53.80 -8.86 40.82
C MET A 1 -52.41 -8.57 40.25
N LYS A 2 -51.69 -7.50 40.65
CA LYS A 2 -50.32 -7.22 40.15
C LYS A 2 -49.26 -8.30 40.47
N LYS A 3 -49.35 -9.01 41.60
CA LYS A 3 -48.41 -10.08 41.98
C LYS A 3 -48.66 -11.42 41.25
N PHE A 4 -49.90 -11.67 40.80
CA PHE A 4 -50.24 -12.86 40.01
C PHE A 4 -49.87 -12.71 38.53
N VAL A 5 -49.95 -11.48 37.99
CA VAL A 5 -49.49 -11.15 36.64
C VAL A 5 -47.96 -11.21 36.52
N LEU A 6 -47.23 -10.88 37.61
CA LEU A 6 -45.77 -10.95 37.64
C LEU A 6 -45.23 -12.39 37.70
N SER A 7 -45.89 -13.30 38.44
CA SER A 7 -45.52 -14.72 38.46
C SER A 7 -45.88 -15.48 37.18
N LEU A 8 -46.95 -15.07 36.48
CA LEU A 8 -47.33 -15.66 35.19
C LEU A 8 -46.39 -15.20 34.05
N ALA A 9 -45.88 -13.97 34.11
CA ALA A 9 -44.91 -13.44 33.15
C ALA A 9 -43.51 -14.09 33.28
N ILE A 10 -43.10 -14.50 34.48
CA ILE A 10 -41.80 -15.16 34.71
C ILE A 10 -41.85 -16.63 34.28
N SER A 11 -42.97 -17.35 34.47
CA SER A 11 -43.13 -18.72 33.94
C SER A 11 -43.25 -18.80 32.42
N LEU A 12 -43.69 -17.74 31.74
CA LEU A 12 -43.72 -17.71 30.27
C LEU A 12 -42.34 -17.41 29.65
N MET A 13 -41.43 -16.77 30.39
CA MET A 13 -40.05 -16.52 29.94
C MET A 13 -39.08 -17.69 30.17
N LEU A 14 -39.39 -18.63 31.07
CA LEU A 14 -38.52 -19.80 31.30
C LEU A 14 -38.81 -20.99 30.35
N ALA A 15 -39.95 -20.96 29.63
CA ALA A 15 -40.29 -21.96 28.63
C ALA A 15 -39.74 -21.67 27.22
N LEU A 16 -39.23 -20.45 26.97
CA LEU A 16 -38.62 -20.09 25.67
C LEU A 16 -37.10 -20.37 25.58
N VAL A 17 -36.46 -20.81 26.66
CA VAL A 17 -34.99 -21.03 26.70
C VAL A 17 -34.60 -22.49 26.47
N LEU A 18 -35.56 -23.41 26.34
CA LEU A 18 -35.31 -24.86 26.22
C LEU A 18 -35.43 -25.45 24.79
N THR A 19 -35.56 -24.61 23.76
CA THR A 19 -35.59 -25.05 22.34
C THR A 19 -34.37 -24.60 21.52
N ALA A 20 -33.29 -24.17 22.17
CA ALA A 20 -32.08 -23.68 21.52
C ALA A 20 -30.95 -24.74 21.37
N CYS A 21 -31.26 -26.03 21.52
CA CYS A 21 -30.32 -27.11 21.23
C CYS A 21 -31.01 -28.14 20.33
N GLY A 22 -30.73 -28.10 19.02
CA GLY A 22 -31.12 -29.18 18.10
C GLY A 22 -31.82 -28.71 16.83
N ALA A 23 -31.16 -27.84 16.05
CA ALA A 23 -31.42 -27.77 14.63
C ALA A 23 -30.07 -27.62 13.94
N SER A 24 -29.57 -28.73 13.40
CA SER A 24 -28.46 -28.73 12.45
C SER A 24 -28.95 -27.99 11.20
N THR A 25 -28.56 -26.73 11.06
CA THR A 25 -28.68 -26.01 9.79
C THR A 25 -28.02 -26.86 8.70
N PRO A 26 -28.71 -27.20 7.60
CA PRO A 26 -28.04 -27.78 6.44
C PRO A 26 -26.91 -26.83 6.05
N ALA A 27 -25.68 -27.35 5.97
CA ALA A 27 -24.53 -26.58 5.52
C ALA A 27 -24.88 -25.95 4.16
N GLU A 28 -25.00 -24.63 4.15
CA GLU A 28 -25.04 -23.86 2.91
C GLU A 28 -23.66 -24.06 2.27
N GLU A 29 -23.66 -24.81 1.18
CA GLU A 29 -22.51 -25.06 0.33
C GLU A 29 -21.89 -23.70 -0.01
N PRO A 30 -20.59 -23.46 0.29
CA PRO A 30 -20.00 -22.18 -0.01
C PRO A 30 -20.10 -21.99 -1.52
N ALA A 31 -20.78 -20.91 -1.91
CA ALA A 31 -20.81 -20.44 -3.29
C ALA A 31 -19.37 -20.45 -3.83
N PRO A 32 -19.16 -20.87 -5.09
CA PRO A 32 -17.82 -20.98 -5.65
C PRO A 32 -17.10 -19.66 -5.43
N ALA A 33 -15.94 -19.74 -4.78
CA ALA A 33 -15.05 -18.63 -4.57
C ALA A 33 -14.89 -17.91 -5.91
N ALA A 34 -15.25 -16.63 -5.93
CA ALA A 34 -14.98 -15.80 -7.09
C ALA A 34 -13.47 -15.89 -7.37
N GLU A 35 -13.13 -16.48 -8.52
CA GLU A 35 -11.79 -16.49 -9.08
C GLU A 35 -11.30 -15.04 -9.09
N GLN A 36 -10.47 -14.68 -8.12
CA GLN A 36 -9.79 -13.40 -8.14
C GLN A 36 -8.81 -13.46 -9.30
N ALA A 37 -9.13 -12.73 -10.36
CA ALA A 37 -8.28 -12.61 -11.53
C ALA A 37 -6.89 -12.18 -11.09
N GLN A 38 -5.97 -13.14 -11.12
CA GLN A 38 -4.55 -12.91 -10.94
C GLN A 38 -4.11 -11.88 -11.99
N PRO A 39 -3.61 -10.70 -11.58
CA PRO A 39 -3.04 -9.76 -12.55
C PRO A 39 -1.91 -10.50 -13.26
N ALA A 40 -2.01 -10.62 -14.59
CA ALA A 40 -0.97 -11.22 -15.40
C ALA A 40 0.34 -10.45 -15.12
N ALA A 41 1.34 -11.15 -14.58
CA ALA A 41 2.66 -10.60 -14.37
C ALA A 41 3.20 -10.10 -15.71
N PRO A 42 3.53 -8.80 -15.86
CA PRO A 42 4.28 -8.38 -17.02
C PRO A 42 5.67 -9.00 -16.92
N SER A 43 6.02 -9.86 -17.87
CA SER A 43 7.42 -10.26 -18.06
C SER A 43 8.20 -9.02 -18.46
N SER A 44 8.85 -8.37 -17.51
CA SER A 44 9.70 -7.22 -17.77
C SER A 44 11.14 -7.68 -17.94
N SER A 45 11.56 -7.73 -19.21
CA SER A 45 12.96 -7.51 -19.56
C SER A 45 13.05 -6.10 -20.13
N ALA A 46 12.88 -5.08 -19.27
CA ALA A 46 13.08 -3.69 -19.67
C ALA A 46 14.59 -3.37 -19.62
N PRO A 47 15.21 -2.94 -20.74
CA PRO A 47 16.59 -2.48 -20.74
C PRO A 47 16.72 -1.19 -19.91
N ALA A 48 17.83 -1.04 -19.18
CA ALA A 48 18.19 0.22 -18.51
C ALA A 48 18.06 1.41 -19.48
N ALA A 49 17.44 2.49 -18.99
CA ALA A 49 17.15 3.69 -19.78
C ALA A 49 18.42 4.33 -20.36
N ALA A 50 18.31 4.88 -21.57
CA ALA A 50 19.40 5.60 -22.21
C ALA A 50 19.69 6.96 -21.51
N PRO A 51 20.91 7.50 -21.59
CA PRO A 51 21.25 8.79 -21.00
C PRO A 51 20.33 9.92 -21.47
N GLY A 52 19.85 10.75 -20.54
CA GLY A 52 19.01 11.92 -20.81
C GLY A 52 17.52 11.61 -20.94
N GLN A 53 17.05 10.45 -20.47
CA GLN A 53 15.63 10.14 -20.45
C GLN A 53 14.88 10.81 -19.30
N TYR A 54 15.55 11.10 -18.19
CA TYR A 54 14.92 11.69 -17.01
C TYR A 54 15.40 13.13 -16.77
N ASN A 55 14.49 13.94 -16.22
CA ASN A 55 14.81 15.26 -15.71
C ASN A 55 15.12 15.18 -14.21
N GLU A 56 15.85 16.16 -13.69
CA GLU A 56 16.14 16.29 -12.27
C GLU A 56 16.02 17.74 -11.80
N ALA A 57 15.92 17.94 -10.47
CA ALA A 57 15.84 19.27 -9.89
C ALA A 57 17.13 20.08 -10.20
N PRO A 58 17.03 21.40 -10.44
CA PRO A 58 18.20 22.22 -10.81
C PRO A 58 19.37 22.14 -9.82
N GLU A 59 19.07 22.00 -8.53
CA GLU A 59 20.09 21.84 -7.48
C GLU A 59 20.84 20.51 -7.56
N LEU A 60 20.20 19.45 -8.06
CA LEU A 60 20.84 18.15 -8.27
C LEU A 60 21.68 18.17 -9.55
N ALA A 61 21.16 18.77 -10.62
CA ALA A 61 21.93 18.97 -11.86
C ALA A 61 23.23 19.76 -11.61
N ALA A 62 23.20 20.76 -10.71
CA ALA A 62 24.41 21.48 -10.30
C ALA A 62 25.43 20.57 -9.60
N LYS A 63 24.99 19.65 -8.74
CA LYS A 63 25.88 18.66 -8.09
C LYS A 63 26.44 17.65 -9.07
N VAL A 64 25.64 17.22 -10.05
CA VAL A 64 26.11 16.35 -11.15
C VAL A 64 27.20 17.07 -11.96
N ALA A 65 26.97 18.33 -12.34
CA ALA A 65 27.97 19.13 -13.05
C ALA A 65 29.26 19.36 -12.24
N ALA A 66 29.16 19.41 -10.92
CA ALA A 66 30.31 19.48 -10.01
C ALA A 66 31.01 18.13 -9.78
N GLY A 67 30.46 17.01 -10.26
CA GLY A 67 30.99 15.66 -10.03
C GLY A 67 30.74 15.12 -8.62
N GLU A 68 29.85 15.75 -7.86
CA GLU A 68 29.50 15.38 -6.48
C GLU A 68 28.36 14.35 -6.43
N LEU A 69 27.63 14.19 -7.53
CA LEU A 69 26.47 13.30 -7.63
C LEU A 69 26.48 12.58 -8.99
N PRO A 70 26.17 11.27 -9.04
CA PRO A 70 25.96 10.58 -10.32
C PRO A 70 24.77 11.17 -11.09
N PRO A 71 24.75 11.07 -12.43
CA PRO A 71 23.63 11.52 -13.24
C PRO A 71 22.34 10.77 -12.88
N VAL A 72 21.19 11.39 -13.14
CA VAL A 72 19.86 10.86 -12.74
C VAL A 72 19.59 9.44 -13.24
N ASP A 73 20.02 9.12 -14.45
CA ASP A 73 19.80 7.80 -15.06
C ASP A 73 20.55 6.68 -14.32
N GLU A 74 21.66 7.00 -13.63
CA GLU A 74 22.42 6.04 -12.79
C GLU A 74 21.85 5.92 -11.37
N ARG A 75 21.11 6.94 -10.92
CA ARG A 75 20.53 7.00 -9.57
C ARG A 75 19.19 6.28 -9.48
N LEU A 76 18.40 6.32 -10.54
CA LEU A 76 17.08 5.68 -10.58
C LEU A 76 17.20 4.14 -10.65
N PRO A 77 16.16 3.41 -10.20
CA PRO A 77 16.03 1.99 -10.50
C PRO A 77 15.76 1.77 -11.98
N ASP A 78 15.92 0.53 -12.45
CA ASP A 78 15.71 0.16 -13.85
C ASP A 78 14.27 0.43 -14.29
N GLU A 79 13.32 0.22 -13.38
CA GLU A 79 11.89 0.48 -13.58
C GLU A 79 11.38 1.43 -12.48
N PRO A 80 11.52 2.77 -12.66
CA PRO A 80 11.02 3.72 -11.68
C PRO A 80 9.50 3.75 -11.64
N LYS A 81 8.93 4.05 -10.46
CA LYS A 81 7.49 4.31 -10.33
C LYS A 81 7.14 5.57 -11.12
N VAL A 82 6.22 5.44 -12.07
CA VAL A 82 5.68 6.56 -12.82
C VAL A 82 4.41 7.05 -12.12
N ILE A 83 4.37 8.34 -11.79
CA ILE A 83 3.23 8.97 -11.13
C ILE A 83 2.50 9.84 -12.15
N THR A 84 1.21 9.57 -12.38
CA THR A 84 0.35 10.46 -13.16
C THR A 84 -0.11 11.62 -12.26
N PRO A 85 0.19 12.87 -12.62
CA PRO A 85 -0.24 14.01 -11.81
C PRO A 85 -1.77 14.12 -11.76
N LEU A 86 -2.30 14.55 -10.60
CA LEU A 86 -3.73 14.74 -10.42
C LEU A 86 -4.29 15.89 -11.29
N ASN A 87 -3.52 16.98 -11.41
CA ASN A 87 -3.94 18.19 -12.12
C ASN A 87 -3.06 18.46 -13.34
N GLU A 88 -1.76 18.67 -13.13
CA GLU A 88 -0.79 19.02 -14.17
C GLU A 88 0.63 18.58 -13.79
N ILE A 89 1.52 18.54 -14.78
CA ILE A 89 2.94 18.26 -14.58
C ILE A 89 3.55 19.38 -13.73
N GLY A 90 4.14 19.02 -12.59
CA GLY A 90 4.75 19.98 -11.68
C GLY A 90 6.05 20.60 -12.22
N VAL A 91 6.46 21.70 -11.57
CA VAL A 91 7.74 22.38 -11.82
C VAL A 91 8.63 22.20 -10.60
N TYR A 92 9.92 21.89 -10.80
CA TYR A 92 10.87 21.73 -9.70
C TYR A 92 11.06 23.01 -8.87
N GLY A 93 11.20 22.84 -7.56
CA GLY A 93 11.63 23.87 -6.63
C GLY A 93 10.60 24.23 -5.56
N GLY A 94 10.88 25.32 -4.85
CA GLY A 94 10.08 25.78 -3.72
C GLY A 94 10.53 25.21 -2.37
N GLU A 95 9.86 25.65 -1.31
CA GLU A 95 10.09 25.21 0.06
C GLU A 95 8.73 24.91 0.70
N GLN A 96 8.51 23.68 1.17
CA GLN A 96 7.30 23.32 1.87
C GLN A 96 7.45 23.67 3.36
N ARG A 97 6.70 24.67 3.83
CA ARG A 97 6.69 25.10 5.23
C ARG A 97 5.52 24.46 5.98
N GLY A 98 5.83 23.52 6.86
CA GLY A 98 4.87 22.89 7.76
C GLY A 98 4.97 23.42 9.20
N ALA A 99 3.96 23.14 10.01
CA ALA A 99 4.01 23.35 11.45
C ALA A 99 4.43 22.05 12.16
N ALA A 100 5.24 22.17 13.22
CA ALA A 100 5.63 21.05 14.07
C ALA A 100 5.29 21.38 15.54
N PHE A 101 4.77 20.41 16.31
CA PHE A 101 4.52 20.59 17.75
C PHE A 101 5.81 20.45 18.57
N GLY A 102 6.91 20.05 17.93
CA GLY A 102 8.21 19.85 18.54
C GLY A 102 9.18 19.18 17.55
N PRO A 103 10.46 19.07 17.91
CA PRO A 103 11.52 18.60 17.01
C PRO A 103 11.42 17.10 16.66
N THR A 104 10.80 16.30 17.53
CA THR A 104 10.60 14.85 17.35
C THR A 104 9.14 14.46 17.18
N THR A 105 8.22 15.39 17.45
CA THR A 105 6.78 15.24 17.25
C THR A 105 6.40 15.76 15.87
N GLY A 106 7.23 15.49 14.85
CA GLY A 106 6.89 15.76 13.46
C GLY A 106 5.49 15.23 13.22
N GLN A 107 4.55 16.14 13.00
CA GLN A 107 3.15 15.82 12.80
C GLN A 107 3.05 14.67 11.79
N LEU A 108 2.10 13.76 12.02
CA LEU A 108 1.75 12.71 11.04
C LEU A 108 1.71 13.29 9.62
N ASP A 109 1.29 14.54 9.46
CA ASP A 109 1.26 15.27 8.19
C ASP A 109 2.64 15.41 7.53
N THR A 110 3.70 15.78 8.25
CA THR A 110 5.05 15.92 7.67
C THR A 110 5.75 14.57 7.53
N GLU A 111 5.53 13.63 8.45
CA GLU A 111 6.11 12.28 8.37
C GLU A 111 5.45 11.43 7.27
N ALA A 112 4.12 11.53 7.11
CA ALA A 112 3.39 10.82 6.06
C ALA A 112 3.82 11.27 4.66
N LEU A 113 4.28 12.51 4.48
CA LEU A 113 4.82 12.97 3.19
C LEU A 113 6.12 12.27 2.79
N ARG A 114 6.87 11.73 3.75
CA ARG A 114 8.18 11.08 3.49
C ARG A 114 8.05 9.55 3.45
N MET A 115 7.05 9.01 4.14
CA MET A 115 6.89 7.58 4.32
C MET A 115 6.64 6.88 2.99
N GLN A 116 7.41 5.82 2.74
CA GLN A 116 7.24 4.94 1.60
C GLN A 116 6.70 3.59 2.07
N SER A 117 5.70 3.08 1.35
CA SER A 117 5.10 1.76 1.60
C SER A 117 5.56 0.73 0.57
N LEU A 118 5.37 -0.57 0.87
CA LEU A 118 5.71 -1.64 -0.07
C LEU A 118 4.89 -1.54 -1.38
N LEU A 119 3.59 -1.30 -1.24
CA LEU A 119 2.63 -1.03 -2.31
C LEU A 119 1.97 0.32 -2.06
N PHE A 120 1.45 0.95 -3.10
CA PHE A 120 0.70 2.20 -3.01
C PHE A 120 -0.79 1.94 -3.05
N ILE A 121 -1.56 2.64 -2.22
CA ILE A 121 -3.03 2.61 -2.25
C ILE A 121 -3.47 3.74 -3.19
N GLU A 122 -4.15 3.39 -4.27
CA GLU A 122 -4.67 4.37 -5.24
C GLU A 122 -5.81 5.21 -4.63
N PRO A 123 -6.16 6.36 -5.25
CA PRO A 123 -7.21 7.25 -4.75
C PRO A 123 -8.60 6.60 -4.58
N ASP A 124 -8.85 5.45 -5.22
CA ASP A 124 -10.07 4.66 -5.03
C ASP A 124 -10.12 3.88 -3.70
N LEU A 125 -9.01 3.89 -2.96
CA LEU A 125 -8.82 3.25 -1.65
C LEU A 125 -8.92 1.72 -1.66
N VAL A 126 -8.93 1.10 -2.83
CA VAL A 126 -9.09 -0.36 -2.99
C VAL A 126 -8.02 -0.96 -3.90
N THR A 127 -7.54 -0.20 -4.88
CA THR A 127 -6.51 -0.66 -5.80
C THR A 127 -5.13 -0.50 -5.17
N LEU A 128 -4.36 -1.59 -5.15
CA LEU A 128 -2.95 -1.59 -4.76
C LEU A 128 -2.09 -1.56 -6.03
N SER A 129 -1.21 -0.56 -6.14
CA SER A 129 -0.26 -0.44 -7.24
C SER A 129 1.18 -0.60 -6.77
N PRO A 130 2.11 -0.95 -7.70
CA PRO A 130 3.53 -1.08 -7.38
C PRO A 130 4.13 0.20 -6.74
N ASN A 131 4.88 0.03 -5.65
CA ASN A 131 5.65 1.11 -5.01
C ASN A 131 7.11 0.71 -4.81
N ILE A 132 7.55 0.32 -3.62
CA ILE A 132 8.89 -0.28 -3.44
C ILE A 132 8.95 -1.65 -4.12
N LEU A 133 7.85 -2.41 -4.01
CA LEU A 133 7.69 -3.66 -4.76
C LEU A 133 7.32 -3.32 -6.21
N LEU A 134 8.01 -3.97 -7.14
CA LEU A 134 7.62 -4.03 -8.54
C LEU A 134 6.36 -4.88 -8.71
N ASP A 135 6.32 -6.03 -8.03
CA ASP A 135 5.17 -6.91 -7.96
C ASP A 135 5.28 -7.87 -6.75
N TYR A 136 4.26 -8.69 -6.57
CA TYR A 136 4.26 -9.78 -5.59
C TYR A 136 3.38 -10.94 -6.06
N SER A 137 3.63 -12.12 -5.53
CA SER A 137 2.77 -13.30 -5.69
C SER A 137 2.53 -13.98 -4.34
N VAL A 138 1.35 -14.55 -4.17
CA VAL A 138 0.97 -15.29 -2.96
C VAL A 138 0.67 -16.73 -3.34
N SER A 139 1.15 -17.70 -2.57
CA SER A 139 0.85 -19.12 -2.80
C SER A 139 -0.64 -19.41 -2.59
N ASP A 140 -1.13 -20.48 -3.23
CA ASP A 140 -2.55 -20.89 -3.16
C ASP A 140 -3.05 -21.16 -1.73
N ASP A 141 -2.14 -21.55 -0.82
CA ASP A 141 -2.44 -21.78 0.60
C ASP A 141 -2.28 -20.52 1.48
N PHE A 142 -1.93 -19.38 0.86
CA PHE A 142 -1.67 -18.08 1.47
C PHE A 142 -0.54 -18.04 2.50
N ARG A 143 0.34 -19.06 2.52
CA ARG A 143 1.43 -19.16 3.51
C ARG A 143 2.76 -18.61 3.02
N THR A 144 2.93 -18.46 1.71
CA THR A 144 4.17 -17.95 1.12
C THR A 144 3.86 -16.71 0.31
N TRP A 145 4.60 -15.64 0.60
CA TRP A 145 4.55 -14.39 -0.14
C TRP A 145 5.91 -14.18 -0.79
N THR A 146 5.93 -14.08 -2.11
CA THR A 146 7.11 -13.68 -2.88
C THR A 146 6.97 -12.21 -3.21
N LEU A 147 7.89 -11.38 -2.73
CA LEU A 147 7.88 -9.93 -2.94
C LEU A 147 9.04 -9.58 -3.86
N ASN A 148 8.77 -8.97 -5.02
CA ASN A 148 9.79 -8.58 -5.97
C ASN A 148 10.06 -7.09 -5.84
N LEU A 149 11.26 -6.73 -5.38
CA LEU A 149 11.72 -5.34 -5.32
C LEU A 149 11.97 -4.78 -6.73
N ARG A 150 11.90 -3.45 -6.89
CA ARG A 150 12.37 -2.82 -8.13
C ARG A 150 13.89 -2.98 -8.29
N PRO A 151 14.37 -3.57 -9.39
CA PRO A 151 15.80 -3.72 -9.64
C PRO A 151 16.52 -2.37 -9.68
N GLY A 152 17.75 -2.33 -9.14
CA GLY A 152 18.60 -1.14 -9.19
C GLY A 152 18.23 -0.02 -8.21
N MET A 153 17.25 -0.25 -7.30
CA MET A 153 16.94 0.69 -6.23
C MET A 153 18.15 0.92 -5.32
N LYS A 154 18.25 2.15 -4.79
CA LYS A 154 19.34 2.60 -3.92
C LYS A 154 18.78 3.38 -2.75
N TRP A 155 19.43 3.29 -1.60
CA TRP A 155 19.23 4.18 -0.47
C TRP A 155 19.69 5.59 -0.81
N SER A 156 19.32 6.59 0.02
CA SER A 156 19.67 7.99 -0.23
C SER A 156 21.17 8.29 -0.14
N ASP A 157 21.95 7.41 0.47
CA ASP A 157 23.42 7.45 0.50
C ASP A 157 24.07 6.77 -0.72
N GLY A 158 23.26 6.15 -1.59
CA GLY A 158 23.69 5.50 -2.82
C GLY A 158 23.92 4.00 -2.69
N GLU A 159 23.87 3.42 -1.49
CA GLU A 159 24.02 1.98 -1.31
C GLU A 159 22.84 1.20 -1.92
N PRO A 160 23.04 -0.02 -2.43
CA PRO A 160 21.96 -0.83 -2.98
C PRO A 160 20.84 -1.11 -1.96
N PHE A 161 19.60 -1.00 -2.41
CA PHE A 161 18.42 -1.45 -1.67
C PHE A 161 18.06 -2.87 -2.14
N THR A 162 18.25 -3.86 -1.27
CA THR A 162 18.08 -5.29 -1.59
C THR A 162 17.40 -6.06 -0.47
#